data_AF-A0AAJ5Z0H1-F1
#
_entry.id   AF-A0AAJ5Z0H1-F1
#
_cell.length_a   1.000
_cell.length_b   1.000
_cell.length_c   1.000
_cell.angle_alpha   90.00
_cell.angle_beta   90.00
_cell.angle_gamma   90.00
#
_symmetry.space_group_name_H-M   'P 1'
#
loop_
_entity.id
_entity.type
_entity.pdbx_description
1 polymer ?
#
loop_
_entity_poly.entity_id
_entity_poly.type
_entity_poly.pdbx_seq_one_letter_code
_entity_poly.pdbx_strand_id
1 'polypeptide(L)'
;MTQVAVRQRADERPVDVHGNEEENQYVPLTPRQRASLRFLQINTPMSLLCCIATGLISTLIVPSMHYVFRSQPTYFTMAPRMFLAYSIVMLFFEFGFCLLSLITPNPHTQRCIVQGAGSRLALSNYILSMWLLCRIIDTNMTMILGSVVLVGILLLTATNGLVLRTKYRPRWVHPFELLLVHVPNKLVLLLVGQVLLWDQLMLTWGWDRSMGRHALGEGLWFAALVQSLIGIALVVWISLTSDVSVYLASLFLDVAVLKFHKMPVIGPNSRPFVLSIILSVSMGLRTIALILPMMLDNGFLVICHTHRRHLPQEAYDQPVAPASLPAAEQNERTRLLASRDVAYGTT
;
A
#
# COMPACT_ATOMS: atom_id res chain seq x y z
N MET A 1 24.03 -44.07 -48.93
CA MET A 1 23.05 -44.07 -47.83
C MET A 1 23.68 -43.35 -46.67
N THR A 2 23.36 -42.07 -46.52
CA THR A 2 23.97 -41.19 -45.52
C THR A 2 22.82 -40.43 -44.87
N GLN A 3 22.49 -40.80 -43.63
CA GLN A 3 21.46 -40.14 -42.84
C GLN A 3 21.94 -38.73 -42.48
N VAL A 4 21.27 -37.72 -43.02
CA VAL A 4 21.44 -36.33 -42.58
C VAL A 4 20.50 -36.12 -41.39
N ALA A 5 21.09 -35.96 -40.21
CA ALA A 5 20.38 -35.63 -38.99
C ALA A 5 19.79 -34.21 -39.10
N VAL A 6 18.46 -34.12 -39.10
CA VAL A 6 17.73 -32.85 -39.02
C VAL A 6 17.88 -32.32 -37.58
N ARG A 7 18.78 -31.35 -37.41
CA ARG A 7 18.94 -30.56 -36.19
C ARG A 7 17.68 -29.73 -35.99
N GLN A 8 16.83 -30.10 -35.03
CA GLN A 8 15.72 -29.27 -34.56
C GLN A 8 16.30 -27.90 -34.13
N ARG A 9 15.95 -26.84 -34.88
CA ARG A 9 16.15 -25.46 -34.42
C ARG A 9 15.28 -25.28 -33.20
N ALA A 10 15.94 -25.10 -32.05
CA ALA A 10 15.32 -24.55 -30.87
C ALA A 10 14.71 -23.20 -31.26
N ASP A 11 13.41 -23.08 -30.99
CA ASP A 11 12.61 -21.90 -31.21
C ASP A 11 13.05 -20.85 -30.17
N GLU A 12 14.08 -20.07 -30.50
CA GLU A 12 14.54 -18.92 -29.72
C GLU A 12 13.49 -17.81 -29.82
N ARG A 13 12.42 -17.95 -29.04
CA ARG A 13 11.49 -16.85 -28.75
C ARG A 13 12.22 -15.81 -27.89
N PRO A 14 12.03 -14.51 -28.12
CA PRO A 14 12.67 -13.47 -27.32
C PRO A 14 12.18 -13.61 -25.88
N VAL A 15 13.12 -13.88 -24.97
CA VAL A 15 12.87 -13.81 -23.53
C VAL A 15 12.78 -12.32 -23.19
N ASP A 16 11.55 -11.81 -23.07
CA ASP A 16 11.33 -10.52 -22.45
C ASP A 16 11.87 -10.58 -21.00
N VAL A 17 12.73 -9.63 -20.67
CA VAL A 17 13.43 -9.48 -19.38
C VAL A 17 12.46 -9.16 -18.21
N HIS A 18 11.16 -9.20 -18.46
CA HIS A 18 10.06 -9.13 -17.48
C HIS A 18 9.32 -10.47 -17.27
N GLY A 19 9.97 -11.58 -17.62
CA GLY A 19 9.44 -12.95 -17.52
C GLY A 19 8.77 -13.31 -16.19
N ASN A 20 7.55 -13.88 -16.32
CA ASN A 20 6.82 -14.81 -15.43
C ASN A 20 5.49 -14.38 -14.79
N GLU A 21 4.98 -13.14 -14.95
CA GLU A 21 3.69 -12.77 -14.33
C GLU A 21 2.46 -12.79 -15.25
N GLU A 22 2.59 -12.45 -16.53
CA GLU A 22 1.42 -12.36 -17.43
C GLU A 22 0.83 -13.74 -17.78
N GLU A 23 1.66 -14.78 -17.89
CA GLU A 23 1.21 -16.15 -18.18
C GLU A 23 0.38 -16.76 -17.03
N ASN A 24 0.53 -16.24 -15.80
CA ASN A 24 -0.25 -16.65 -14.64
C ASN A 24 -1.60 -15.92 -14.50
N GLN A 25 -1.87 -14.92 -15.33
CA GLN A 25 -3.06 -14.07 -15.22
C GLN A 25 -4.35 -14.80 -15.62
N TYR A 26 -4.26 -15.84 -16.46
CA TYR A 26 -5.41 -16.59 -16.99
C TYR A 26 -5.57 -18.00 -16.42
N VAL A 27 -4.67 -18.45 -15.55
CA VAL A 27 -4.74 -19.81 -15.01
C VAL A 27 -5.92 -19.89 -14.01
N PRO A 28 -6.84 -20.86 -14.14
CA PRO A 28 -7.97 -20.98 -13.24
C PRO A 28 -7.52 -21.27 -11.79
N LEU A 29 -8.35 -20.90 -10.80
CA LEU A 29 -8.05 -21.20 -9.40
C LEU A 29 -8.07 -22.71 -9.15
N THR A 30 -7.12 -23.18 -8.35
CA THR A 30 -7.09 -24.57 -7.85
C THR A 30 -8.31 -24.85 -6.96
N PRO A 31 -8.76 -26.11 -6.80
CA PRO A 31 -9.91 -26.45 -5.95
C PRO A 31 -9.77 -25.94 -4.51
N ARG A 32 -8.56 -25.98 -3.94
CA ARG A 32 -8.25 -25.44 -2.62
C ARG A 32 -8.40 -23.93 -2.54
N GLN A 33 -7.91 -23.20 -3.55
CA GLN A 33 -8.08 -21.74 -3.62
C GLN A 33 -9.55 -21.34 -3.78
N ARG A 34 -10.35 -22.09 -4.54
CA ARG A 34 -11.80 -21.84 -4.65
C ARG A 34 -12.54 -22.08 -3.34
N ALA A 35 -12.16 -23.12 -2.58
CA ALA A 35 -12.71 -23.35 -1.25
C ALA A 35 -12.34 -22.21 -0.28
N SER A 36 -11.08 -21.76 -0.31
CA SER A 36 -10.62 -20.62 0.48
C SER A 36 -11.30 -19.31 0.10
N LEU A 37 -11.54 -19.07 -1.19
CA LEU A 37 -12.30 -17.90 -1.67
C LEU A 37 -13.73 -17.93 -1.15
N ARG A 38 -14.42 -19.07 -1.21
CA ARG A 38 -15.77 -19.23 -0.66
C ARG A 38 -15.81 -18.97 0.85
N PHE A 39 -14.83 -19.50 1.59
CA PHE A 39 -14.69 -19.21 3.01
C PHE A 39 -14.51 -17.72 3.28
N LEU A 40 -13.66 -17.05 2.49
CA LEU A 40 -13.40 -15.61 2.62
C LEU A 40 -14.64 -14.76 2.29
N GLN A 41 -15.41 -15.15 1.27
CA GLN A 41 -16.64 -14.48 0.86
C GLN A 41 -17.73 -14.53 1.95
N ILE A 42 -17.71 -15.55 2.82
CA ILE A 42 -18.62 -15.65 3.96
C ILE A 42 -18.03 -14.94 5.19
N ASN A 43 -16.73 -15.14 5.45
CA ASN A 43 -16.10 -14.68 6.69
C ASN A 43 -15.84 -13.17 6.71
N THR A 44 -15.48 -12.57 5.57
CA THR A 44 -15.22 -11.13 5.47
C THR A 44 -16.45 -10.28 5.81
N PRO A 45 -17.65 -10.49 5.21
CA PRO A 45 -18.83 -9.70 5.59
C PRO A 45 -19.25 -9.94 7.04
N MET A 46 -19.12 -11.16 7.55
CA MET A 46 -19.41 -11.46 8.96
C MET A 46 -18.49 -10.70 9.91
N SER A 47 -17.20 -10.61 9.61
CA SER A 47 -16.24 -9.84 10.40
C SER A 47 -16.57 -8.34 10.42
N LEU A 48 -17.00 -7.80 9.29
CA LEU A 48 -17.39 -6.40 9.15
C LEU A 48 -18.69 -6.10 9.89
N LEU A 49 -19.68 -7.01 9.81
CA LEU A 49 -20.91 -6.92 10.59
C LEU A 49 -20.61 -6.93 12.09
N CYS A 50 -19.65 -7.76 12.54
CA CYS A 50 -19.20 -7.81 13.93
C CYS A 50 -18.56 -6.48 14.36
N CYS A 51 -17.69 -5.88 13.53
CA CYS A 51 -17.12 -4.55 13.79
C CYS A 51 -18.20 -3.47 13.92
N ILE A 52 -19.16 -3.45 13.00
CA ILE A 52 -20.25 -2.46 13.02
C ILE A 52 -21.13 -2.66 14.26
N ALA A 53 -21.54 -3.90 14.55
CA ALA A 53 -22.37 -4.22 15.71
C ALA A 53 -21.66 -3.82 17.01
N THR A 54 -20.38 -4.16 17.17
CA THR A 54 -19.59 -3.80 18.34
C THR A 54 -19.42 -2.28 18.46
N GLY A 55 -19.17 -1.60 17.33
CA GLY A 55 -19.11 -0.14 17.27
C GLY A 55 -20.42 0.51 17.73
N LEU A 56 -21.56 0.07 17.22
CA LEU A 56 -22.88 0.57 17.62
C LEU A 56 -23.16 0.31 19.10
N ILE A 57 -22.93 -0.93 19.56
CA ILE A 57 -23.08 -1.31 20.97
C ILE A 57 -22.19 -0.42 21.85
N SER A 58 -20.94 -0.17 21.46
CA SER A 58 -20.01 0.69 22.21
C SER A 58 -20.45 2.15 22.33
N THR A 59 -21.25 2.63 21.39
CA THR A 59 -21.81 3.99 21.44
C THR A 59 -23.08 4.08 22.27
N LEU A 60 -23.84 2.97 22.39
CA LEU A 60 -25.11 2.90 23.09
C LEU A 60 -24.97 2.50 24.57
N ILE A 61 -23.99 1.66 24.90
CA ILE A 61 -23.71 1.24 26.28
C ILE A 61 -23.13 2.40 27.10
N VAL A 62 -23.44 2.42 28.40
CA VAL A 62 -22.79 3.29 29.40
C VAL A 62 -21.78 2.43 30.20
N PRO A 63 -20.49 2.81 30.26
CA PRO A 63 -19.88 3.99 29.67
C PRO A 63 -19.75 3.89 28.13
N SER A 64 -20.07 4.99 27.44
CA SER A 64 -19.93 5.03 25.98
C SER A 64 -18.47 5.18 25.57
N MET A 65 -18.14 4.76 24.34
CA MET A 65 -16.78 4.88 23.80
C MET A 65 -16.25 6.33 23.93
N HIS A 66 -17.10 7.32 23.66
CA HIS A 66 -16.74 8.73 23.81
C HIS A 66 -16.36 9.13 25.24
N TYR A 67 -17.02 8.52 26.24
CA TYR A 67 -16.71 8.71 27.64
C TYR A 67 -15.36 8.07 27.99
N VAL A 68 -15.13 6.81 27.58
CA VAL A 68 -13.89 6.05 27.87
C VAL A 68 -12.64 6.75 27.33
N PHE A 69 -12.68 7.24 26.09
CA PHE A 69 -11.55 7.99 25.52
C PHE A 69 -11.31 9.35 26.21
N ARG A 70 -12.27 9.86 26.97
CA ARG A 70 -12.15 11.14 27.70
C ARG A 70 -11.82 10.97 29.17
N SER A 71 -12.14 9.82 29.77
CA SER A 71 -11.85 9.53 31.18
C SER A 71 -10.36 9.25 31.39
N GLN A 72 -9.72 8.55 30.45
CA GLN A 72 -8.31 8.16 30.54
C GLN A 72 -7.49 8.66 29.33
N PRO A 73 -7.29 9.97 29.18
CA PRO A 73 -6.48 10.48 28.08
C PRO A 73 -4.98 10.23 28.32
N THR A 74 -4.30 9.73 27.30
CA THR A 74 -2.85 9.57 27.15
C THR A 74 -2.31 10.51 26.07
N TYR A 75 -1.00 10.57 25.79
CA TYR A 75 -0.49 11.41 24.70
C TYR A 75 -0.93 10.98 23.29
N PHE A 76 -1.31 9.72 23.10
CA PHE A 76 -1.77 9.15 21.83
C PHE A 76 -3.29 9.19 21.67
N THR A 77 -4.04 9.62 22.69
CA THR A 77 -5.49 9.69 22.61
C THR A 77 -5.94 10.65 21.50
N MET A 78 -6.75 10.13 20.58
CA MET A 78 -7.32 10.87 19.46
C MET A 78 -8.61 11.60 19.83
N ALA A 79 -8.92 12.68 19.11
CA ALA A 79 -10.25 13.28 19.12
C ALA A 79 -11.32 12.21 18.79
N PRO A 80 -12.29 11.91 19.68
CA PRO A 80 -13.25 10.82 19.45
C PRO A 80 -14.04 10.95 18.14
N ARG A 81 -14.36 12.18 17.73
CA ARG A 81 -15.01 12.45 16.44
C ARG A 81 -14.14 12.10 15.24
N MET A 82 -12.82 12.32 15.33
CA MET A 82 -11.88 11.98 14.27
C MET A 82 -11.58 10.48 14.24
N PHE A 83 -11.49 9.83 15.40
CA PHE A 83 -11.43 8.38 15.47
C PHE A 83 -12.64 7.74 14.78
N LEU A 84 -13.85 8.18 15.12
CA LEU A 84 -15.08 7.71 14.47
C LEU A 84 -15.07 7.96 12.95
N ALA A 85 -14.63 9.14 12.51
CA ALA A 85 -14.51 9.43 11.08
C ALA A 85 -13.51 8.50 10.37
N TYR A 86 -12.36 8.23 10.99
CA TYR A 86 -11.38 7.27 10.47
C TYR A 86 -11.97 5.86 10.38
N SER A 87 -12.67 5.42 11.44
CA SER A 87 -13.34 4.11 11.46
C SER A 87 -14.40 3.98 10.37
N ILE A 88 -15.18 5.02 10.07
CA ILE A 88 -16.17 5.01 8.97
C ILE A 88 -15.46 4.84 7.62
N VAL A 89 -14.39 5.60 7.37
CA VAL A 89 -13.62 5.50 6.12
C VAL A 89 -13.01 4.11 5.97
N MET A 90 -12.44 3.58 7.05
CA MET A 90 -11.89 2.23 7.10
C MET A 90 -12.96 1.17 6.78
N LEU A 91 -14.11 1.21 7.45
CA LEU A 91 -15.23 0.29 7.20
C LEU A 91 -15.78 0.43 5.77
N PHE A 92 -15.79 1.62 5.19
CA PHE A 92 -16.18 1.83 3.79
C PHE A 92 -15.25 1.11 2.82
N PHE A 93 -13.93 1.21 3.00
CA PHE A 93 -12.97 0.48 2.17
C PHE A 93 -13.04 -1.05 2.39
N GLU A 94 -13.23 -1.50 3.63
CA GLU A 94 -13.43 -2.93 3.92
C GLU A 94 -14.73 -3.48 3.33
N PHE A 95 -15.80 -2.68 3.31
CA PHE A 95 -17.03 -3.03 2.62
C PHE A 95 -16.78 -3.17 1.12
N GLY A 96 -16.05 -2.23 0.53
CA GLY A 96 -15.64 -2.33 -0.87
C GLY A 96 -14.76 -3.55 -1.16
N PHE A 97 -13.86 -3.93 -0.25
CA PHE A 97 -13.10 -5.18 -0.34
C PHE A 97 -14.01 -6.41 -0.37
N CYS A 98 -15.01 -6.44 0.51
CA CYS A 98 -16.01 -7.51 0.54
C CYS A 98 -16.77 -7.60 -0.79
N LEU A 99 -17.21 -6.46 -1.32
CA LEU A 99 -17.92 -6.39 -2.60
C LEU A 99 -17.03 -6.85 -3.77
N LEU A 100 -15.77 -6.42 -3.79
CA LEU A 100 -14.79 -6.85 -4.79
C LEU A 100 -14.59 -8.37 -4.74
N SER A 101 -14.49 -8.95 -3.55
CA SER A 101 -14.35 -10.41 -3.37
C SER A 101 -15.55 -11.22 -3.88
N LEU A 102 -16.74 -10.61 -3.99
CA LEU A 102 -17.94 -11.29 -4.47
C LEU A 102 -18.11 -11.15 -5.99
N ILE A 103 -17.87 -9.96 -6.53
CA ILE A 103 -18.23 -9.62 -7.92
C ILE A 103 -17.09 -9.92 -8.90
N THR A 104 -15.83 -9.90 -8.45
CA THR A 104 -14.67 -9.98 -9.32
C THR A 104 -14.67 -11.27 -10.17
N PRO A 105 -14.72 -11.15 -11.51
CA PRO A 105 -14.59 -12.29 -12.42
C PRO A 105 -13.12 -12.63 -12.74
N ASN A 106 -12.19 -11.70 -12.48
CA ASN A 106 -10.78 -11.85 -12.85
C ASN A 106 -10.04 -12.85 -11.93
N PRO A 107 -9.48 -13.96 -12.47
CA PRO A 107 -8.76 -14.94 -11.67
C PRO A 107 -7.49 -14.39 -11.01
N HIS A 108 -6.85 -13.37 -11.59
CA HIS A 108 -5.71 -12.68 -10.98
C HIS A 108 -6.10 -12.02 -9.66
N THR A 109 -7.15 -11.20 -9.70
CA THR A 109 -7.68 -10.51 -8.52
C THR A 109 -8.15 -11.49 -7.46
N GLN A 110 -8.82 -12.58 -7.86
CA GLN A 110 -9.24 -13.63 -6.93
C GLN A 110 -8.04 -14.29 -6.22
N ARG A 111 -6.92 -14.52 -6.93
CA ARG A 111 -5.68 -15.03 -6.32
C ARG A 111 -5.05 -14.02 -5.39
N CYS A 112 -5.01 -12.74 -5.78
CA CYS A 112 -4.55 -11.64 -4.93
C CYS A 112 -5.34 -11.57 -3.62
N ILE A 113 -6.67 -11.70 -3.70
CA ILE A 113 -7.56 -11.71 -2.53
C ILE A 113 -7.28 -12.93 -1.64
N VAL A 114 -7.19 -14.14 -2.21
CA VAL A 114 -7.02 -15.38 -1.42
C VAL A 114 -5.61 -15.51 -0.83
N GLN A 115 -4.57 -15.20 -1.60
CA GLN A 115 -3.17 -15.43 -1.21
C GLN A 115 -2.49 -14.19 -0.62
N GLY A 116 -2.91 -13.00 -1.05
CA GLY A 116 -2.48 -11.71 -0.50
C GLY A 116 -3.21 -11.44 0.80
N ALA A 117 -4.43 -10.90 0.72
CA ALA A 117 -5.24 -10.57 1.90
C ALA A 117 -5.52 -11.78 2.79
N GLY A 118 -6.08 -12.84 2.18
CA GLY A 118 -6.50 -14.06 2.86
C GLY A 118 -7.50 -13.80 3.99
N SER A 119 -7.70 -14.80 4.86
CA SER A 119 -8.57 -14.67 6.04
C SER A 119 -7.98 -13.77 7.13
N ARG A 120 -6.73 -13.29 6.97
CA ARG A 120 -6.03 -12.46 7.96
C ARG A 120 -6.73 -11.14 8.21
N LEU A 121 -7.20 -10.47 7.16
CA LEU A 121 -7.91 -9.19 7.30
C LEU A 121 -9.23 -9.37 8.06
N ALA A 122 -10.00 -10.41 7.73
CA ALA A 122 -11.23 -10.74 8.45
C ALA A 122 -10.96 -11.10 9.93
N LEU A 123 -9.87 -11.83 10.19
CA LEU A 123 -9.45 -12.13 11.56
C LEU A 123 -9.05 -10.86 12.32
N SER A 124 -8.31 -9.94 11.69
CA SER A 124 -7.98 -8.63 12.27
C SER A 124 -9.22 -7.85 12.66
N ASN A 125 -10.30 -7.91 11.88
CA ASN A 125 -11.57 -7.25 12.19
C ASN A 125 -12.28 -7.84 13.42
N TYR A 126 -12.36 -9.17 13.54
CA TYR A 126 -12.89 -9.80 14.75
C TYR A 126 -12.08 -9.44 16.00
N ILE A 127 -10.75 -9.49 15.89
CA ILE A 127 -9.84 -9.17 16.98
C ILE A 127 -9.92 -7.66 17.33
N LEU A 128 -10.13 -6.78 16.34
CA LEU A 128 -10.34 -5.35 16.57
C LEU A 128 -11.66 -5.08 17.30
N SER A 129 -12.72 -5.82 16.97
CA SER A 129 -13.99 -5.79 17.70
C SER A 129 -13.79 -6.23 19.15
N MET A 130 -13.05 -7.31 19.37
CA MET A 130 -12.69 -7.78 20.71
C MET A 130 -11.88 -6.72 21.49
N TRP A 131 -10.90 -6.07 20.86
CA TRP A 131 -10.15 -4.97 21.47
C TRP A 131 -11.09 -3.85 21.93
N LEU A 132 -12.06 -3.46 21.11
CA LEU A 132 -13.00 -2.40 21.46
C LEU A 132 -13.81 -2.76 22.71
N LEU A 133 -14.25 -4.02 22.85
CA LEU A 133 -14.90 -4.50 24.08
C LEU A 133 -13.96 -4.46 25.29
N CYS A 134 -12.72 -4.94 25.14
CA CYS A 134 -11.71 -4.88 26.20
C CYS A 134 -11.47 -3.44 26.67
N ARG A 135 -11.47 -2.48 25.73
CA ARG A 135 -11.30 -1.06 26.03
C ARG A 135 -12.46 -0.48 26.83
N ILE A 136 -13.70 -0.91 26.56
CA ILE A 136 -14.89 -0.41 27.27
C ILE A 136 -14.99 -0.98 28.70
N ILE A 137 -14.65 -2.26 28.89
CA ILE A 137 -14.69 -2.91 30.20
C ILE A 137 -13.69 -2.27 31.19
N ASP A 138 -12.57 -1.77 30.67
CA ASP A 138 -11.65 -0.88 31.40
C ASP A 138 -11.14 -1.43 32.76
N THR A 139 -10.76 -2.70 32.78
CA THR A 139 -10.10 -3.35 33.93
C THR A 139 -8.62 -3.57 33.64
N ASN A 140 -7.77 -3.70 34.66
CA ASN A 140 -6.33 -3.97 34.45
C ASN A 140 -6.08 -5.20 33.57
N MET A 141 -6.86 -6.28 33.74
CA MET A 141 -6.75 -7.48 32.92
C MET A 141 -7.15 -7.23 31.46
N THR A 142 -8.25 -6.49 31.23
CA THR A 142 -8.67 -6.16 29.86
C THR A 142 -7.74 -5.15 29.20
N MET A 143 -7.06 -4.30 29.96
CA MET A 143 -6.03 -3.42 29.42
C MET A 143 -4.83 -4.22 28.88
N ILE A 144 -4.31 -5.18 29.66
CA ILE A 144 -3.20 -6.05 29.25
C ILE A 144 -3.61 -6.90 28.04
N LEU A 145 -4.80 -7.50 28.11
CA LEU A 145 -5.35 -8.27 27.00
C LEU A 145 -5.52 -7.40 25.75
N GLY A 146 -5.99 -6.17 25.90
CA GLY A 146 -6.09 -5.19 24.82
C GLY A 146 -4.76 -4.93 24.12
N SER A 147 -3.66 -4.78 24.87
CA SER A 147 -2.32 -4.62 24.29
C SER A 147 -1.89 -5.86 23.49
N VAL A 148 -2.09 -7.07 24.02
CA VAL A 148 -1.77 -8.33 23.32
C VAL A 148 -2.57 -8.47 22.03
N VAL A 149 -3.87 -8.17 22.10
CA VAL A 149 -4.81 -8.20 20.97
C VAL A 149 -4.37 -7.21 19.87
N LEU A 150 -3.98 -5.98 20.22
CA LEU A 150 -3.46 -5.00 19.27
C LEU A 150 -2.14 -5.43 18.63
N VAL A 151 -1.22 -6.04 19.39
CA VAL A 151 0.01 -6.62 18.81
C VAL A 151 -0.33 -7.73 17.81
N GLY A 152 -1.31 -8.58 18.12
CA GLY A 152 -1.83 -9.59 17.19
C GLY A 152 -2.35 -8.98 15.89
N ILE A 153 -3.16 -7.92 15.97
CA ILE A 153 -3.66 -7.22 14.78
C ILE A 153 -2.51 -6.60 13.97
N LEU A 154 -1.54 -5.98 14.65
CA LEU A 154 -0.36 -5.39 14.02
C LEU A 154 0.43 -6.44 13.23
N LEU A 155 0.69 -7.60 13.81
CA LEU A 155 1.41 -8.69 13.14
C LEU A 155 0.64 -9.25 11.93
N LEU A 156 -0.68 -9.44 12.08
CA LEU A 156 -1.53 -9.94 10.99
C LEU A 156 -1.54 -8.98 9.80
N THR A 157 -1.77 -7.69 10.06
CA THR A 157 -1.86 -6.65 9.03
C THR A 157 -0.50 -6.30 8.42
N ALA A 158 0.59 -6.36 9.20
CA ALA A 158 1.95 -6.19 8.71
C ALA A 158 2.37 -7.35 7.80
N THR A 159 2.08 -8.59 8.21
CA THR A 159 2.34 -9.79 7.38
C THR A 159 1.54 -9.72 6.09
N ASN A 160 0.27 -9.33 6.16
CA ASN A 160 -0.55 -9.13 4.97
C ASN A 160 0.02 -8.04 4.05
N GLY A 161 0.41 -6.89 4.62
CA GLY A 161 1.05 -5.81 3.89
C GLY A 161 2.35 -6.22 3.21
N LEU A 162 3.16 -7.04 3.89
CA LEU A 162 4.40 -7.59 3.33
C LEU A 162 4.12 -8.54 2.16
N VAL A 163 3.21 -9.50 2.32
CA VAL A 163 2.83 -10.45 1.27
C VAL A 163 2.23 -9.72 0.06
N LEU A 164 1.35 -8.75 0.29
CA LEU A 164 0.79 -7.91 -0.76
C LEU A 164 1.89 -7.15 -1.49
N ARG A 165 2.87 -6.58 -0.78
CA ARG A 165 3.96 -5.83 -1.42
C ARG A 165 4.92 -6.71 -2.21
N THR A 166 5.26 -7.90 -1.71
CA THR A 166 6.24 -8.79 -2.35
C THR A 166 5.67 -9.62 -3.49
N LYS A 167 4.42 -10.08 -3.35
CA LYS A 167 3.79 -11.01 -4.31
C LYS A 167 2.76 -10.37 -5.24
N TYR A 168 2.10 -9.30 -4.81
CA TYR A 168 1.02 -8.64 -5.55
C TYR A 168 1.25 -7.14 -5.61
N ARG A 169 2.33 -6.73 -6.28
CA ARG A 169 2.80 -5.34 -6.23
C ARG A 169 1.68 -4.36 -6.67
N PRO A 170 1.51 -3.23 -5.96
CA PRO A 170 0.55 -2.19 -6.34
C PRO A 170 0.78 -1.73 -7.79
N ARG A 171 -0.17 -1.95 -8.69
CA ARG A 171 -0.13 -1.51 -10.09
C ARG A 171 -1.32 -0.61 -10.40
N TRP A 172 -1.06 0.51 -11.08
CA TRP A 172 -2.11 1.44 -11.53
C TRP A 172 -3.05 0.85 -12.59
N VAL A 173 -2.61 -0.20 -13.29
CA VAL A 173 -3.42 -0.95 -14.27
C VAL A 173 -4.62 -1.65 -13.61
N HIS A 174 -4.55 -1.94 -12.30
CA HIS A 174 -5.63 -2.55 -11.54
C HIS A 174 -6.05 -1.65 -10.36
N PRO A 175 -6.73 -0.51 -10.64
CA PRO A 175 -7.00 0.52 -9.64
C PRO A 175 -7.94 0.02 -8.53
N PHE A 176 -8.87 -0.88 -8.85
CA PHE A 176 -9.75 -1.48 -7.84
C PHE A 176 -9.01 -2.45 -6.92
N GLU A 177 -8.04 -3.22 -7.42
CA GLU A 177 -7.19 -4.06 -6.57
C GLU A 177 -6.37 -3.18 -5.62
N LEU A 178 -5.74 -2.14 -6.15
CA LEU A 178 -5.00 -1.16 -5.37
C LEU A 178 -5.85 -0.57 -4.25
N LEU A 179 -7.01 -0.03 -4.60
CA LEU A 179 -7.84 0.76 -3.71
C LEU A 179 -8.63 -0.11 -2.72
N LEU A 180 -9.09 -1.30 -3.10
CA LEU A 180 -9.95 -2.13 -2.27
C LEU A 180 -9.23 -3.32 -1.62
N VAL A 181 -8.03 -3.71 -2.07
CA VAL A 181 -7.25 -4.79 -1.40
C VAL A 181 -6.15 -4.20 -0.52
N HIS A 182 -5.39 -3.23 -1.03
CA HIS A 182 -4.24 -2.70 -0.28
C HIS A 182 -4.63 -1.65 0.76
N VAL A 183 -5.52 -0.72 0.42
CA VAL A 183 -5.88 0.41 1.31
C VAL A 183 -6.52 -0.05 2.62
N PRO A 184 -7.52 -0.96 2.66
CA PRO A 184 -8.13 -1.36 3.93
C PRO A 184 -7.09 -1.93 4.90
N ASN A 185 -6.19 -2.80 4.41
CA ASN A 185 -5.12 -3.36 5.24
C ASN A 185 -4.18 -2.29 5.78
N LYS A 186 -3.81 -1.29 4.96
CA LYS A 186 -2.98 -0.16 5.40
C LYS A 186 -3.69 0.70 6.44
N LEU A 187 -4.99 0.94 6.28
CA LEU A 187 -5.78 1.73 7.22
C LEU A 187 -5.81 1.09 8.62
N VAL A 188 -6.06 -0.22 8.70
CA VAL A 188 -6.02 -0.95 9.97
C VAL A 188 -4.60 -0.96 10.54
N LEU A 189 -3.59 -1.24 9.70
CA LEU A 189 -2.18 -1.27 10.10
C LEU A 189 -1.74 0.06 10.72
N LEU A 190 -2.07 1.18 10.09
CA LEU A 190 -1.70 2.52 10.58
C LEU A 190 -2.47 2.89 11.83
N LEU A 191 -3.78 2.62 11.89
CA LEU A 191 -4.57 2.90 13.08
C LEU A 191 -3.98 2.21 14.32
N VAL A 192 -3.66 0.92 14.18
CA VAL A 192 -3.10 0.12 15.27
C VAL A 192 -1.64 0.50 15.55
N GLY A 193 -0.79 0.51 14.53
CA GLY A 193 0.65 0.67 14.66
C GLY A 193 1.12 2.10 14.93
N GLN A 194 0.35 3.12 14.55
CA GLN A 194 0.69 4.52 14.81
C GLN A 194 0.06 5.04 16.11
N VAL A 195 -1.14 4.55 16.47
CA VAL A 195 -1.90 5.15 17.57
C VAL A 195 -2.38 4.14 18.62
N LEU A 196 -3.26 3.21 18.26
CA LEU A 196 -3.99 2.43 19.27
C LEU A 196 -3.07 1.60 20.16
N LEU A 197 -2.02 0.98 19.60
CA LEU A 197 -1.09 0.17 20.39
C LEU A 197 -0.41 0.99 21.47
N TRP A 198 0.04 2.19 21.12
CA TRP A 198 0.80 3.04 22.05
C TRP A 198 -0.11 3.71 23.08
N ASP A 199 -1.32 4.11 22.69
CA ASP A 199 -2.37 4.55 23.62
C ASP A 199 -2.67 3.44 24.64
N GLN A 200 -2.90 2.21 24.17
CA GLN A 200 -3.17 1.05 25.02
C GLN A 200 -1.99 0.71 25.95
N LEU A 201 -0.76 0.78 25.47
CA LEU A 201 0.43 0.52 26.29
C LEU A 201 0.61 1.56 27.40
N MET A 202 0.40 2.85 27.08
CA MET A 202 0.42 3.90 28.10
C MET A 202 -0.64 3.66 29.18
N LEU A 203 -1.84 3.21 28.81
CA LEU A 203 -2.89 2.86 29.76
C LEU A 203 -2.49 1.66 30.63
N THR A 204 -1.91 0.61 30.04
CA THR A 204 -1.46 -0.56 30.81
C THR A 204 -0.39 -0.24 31.84
N TRP A 205 0.46 0.75 31.56
CA TRP A 205 1.48 1.21 32.51
C TRP A 205 0.99 2.29 33.48
N GLY A 206 -0.27 2.73 33.36
CA GLY A 206 -0.83 3.79 34.21
C GLY A 206 -0.31 5.20 33.87
N TRP A 207 0.24 5.40 32.67
CA TRP A 207 0.67 6.71 32.17
C TRP A 207 -0.49 7.49 31.54
N ASP A 208 -1.57 7.62 32.28
CA ASP A 208 -2.77 8.28 31.84
C ASP A 208 -3.17 9.40 32.82
N ARG A 209 -4.04 10.29 32.37
CA ARG A 209 -4.41 11.46 33.17
C ARG A 209 -5.25 11.12 34.40
N SER A 210 -5.96 9.99 34.41
CA SER A 210 -6.83 9.60 35.53
C SER A 210 -6.02 9.32 36.79
N MET A 211 -4.78 8.81 36.64
CA MET A 211 -3.82 8.58 37.71
C MET A 211 -3.08 9.85 38.18
N GLY A 212 -3.34 11.01 37.55
CA GLY A 212 -2.76 12.29 37.93
C GLY A 212 -1.82 12.89 36.88
N ARG A 213 -1.34 14.11 37.12
CA ARG A 213 -0.44 14.81 36.18
C ARG A 213 0.98 14.25 36.21
N HIS A 214 1.44 13.76 37.36
CA HIS A 214 2.78 13.22 37.52
C HIS A 214 2.95 11.93 36.71
N ALA A 215 2.00 10.99 36.86
CA ALA A 215 1.99 9.72 36.12
C ALA A 215 1.95 9.94 34.59
N LEU A 216 1.13 10.88 34.11
CA LEU A 216 1.14 11.26 32.70
C LEU A 216 2.48 11.91 32.28
N GLY A 217 3.13 12.68 33.16
CA GLY A 217 4.43 13.28 32.91
C GLY A 217 5.53 12.26 32.64
N GLU A 218 5.53 11.12 33.36
CA GLU A 218 6.50 10.03 33.19
C GLU A 218 6.44 9.42 31.78
N GLY A 219 5.22 9.27 31.24
CA GLY A 219 5.01 8.74 29.88
C GLY A 219 5.39 9.69 28.74
N LEU A 220 5.82 10.94 29.04
CA LEU A 220 6.09 11.95 28.00
C LEU A 220 7.25 11.56 27.09
N TRP A 221 8.36 11.14 27.71
CA TRP A 221 9.57 10.75 26.96
C TRP A 221 9.36 9.48 26.16
N PHE A 222 8.57 8.55 26.69
CA PHE A 222 8.13 7.37 25.95
C PHE A 222 7.33 7.79 24.70
N ALA A 223 6.33 8.65 24.85
CA ALA A 223 5.54 9.13 23.73
C ALA A 223 6.37 9.90 22.69
N ALA A 224 7.31 10.75 23.14
CA ALA A 224 8.22 11.48 22.28
C ALA A 224 9.14 10.55 21.46
N LEU A 225 9.70 9.52 22.12
CA LEU A 225 10.54 8.51 21.47
C LEU A 225 9.76 7.73 20.43
N VAL A 226 8.61 7.17 20.82
CA VAL A 226 7.73 6.38 19.94
C VAL A 226 7.28 7.20 18.74
N GLN A 227 6.80 8.42 18.96
CA GLN A 227 6.36 9.30 17.87
C GLN A 227 7.50 9.65 16.90
N SER A 228 8.71 9.86 17.42
CA SER A 228 9.89 10.13 16.58
C SER A 228 10.27 8.91 15.74
N LEU A 229 10.28 7.72 16.32
CA LEU A 229 10.60 6.48 15.61
C LEU A 229 9.57 6.15 14.53
N ILE A 230 8.28 6.23 14.85
CA ILE A 230 7.20 6.02 13.88
C ILE A 230 7.24 7.09 12.80
N GLY A 231 7.50 8.34 13.18
CA GLY A 231 7.66 9.44 12.26
C GLY A 231 8.77 9.19 11.24
N ILE A 232 9.95 8.77 11.68
CA ILE A 232 11.08 8.42 10.82
C ILE A 232 10.73 7.22 9.93
N ALA A 233 10.15 6.16 10.50
CA ALA A 233 9.76 4.97 9.74
C ALA A 233 8.75 5.29 8.62
N LEU A 234 7.77 6.14 8.90
CA LEU A 234 6.79 6.59 7.92
C LEU A 234 7.40 7.50 6.86
N VAL A 235 8.31 8.41 7.22
CA VAL A 235 9.07 9.23 6.25
C VAL A 235 9.84 8.33 5.30
N VAL A 236 10.62 7.38 5.83
CA VAL A 236 11.39 6.43 5.01
C VAL A 236 10.46 5.61 4.12
N TRP A 237 9.35 5.09 4.67
CA TRP A 237 8.39 4.32 3.91
C TRP A 237 7.79 5.11 2.75
N ILE A 238 7.31 6.33 3.02
CA ILE A 238 6.68 7.21 2.02
C ILE A 238 7.70 7.60 0.95
N SER A 239 8.92 7.98 1.32
CA SER A 239 9.99 8.28 0.35
C SER A 239 10.30 7.12 -0.60
N LEU A 240 10.25 5.88 -0.10
CA LEU A 240 10.56 4.69 -0.89
C LEU A 240 9.39 4.16 -1.74
N THR A 241 8.16 4.52 -1.39
CA THR A 241 6.96 3.93 -2.01
C THR A 241 6.08 4.93 -2.74
N SER A 242 6.25 6.23 -2.47
CA SER A 242 5.37 7.31 -2.95
C SER A 242 3.88 7.01 -2.72
N ASP A 243 3.59 6.31 -1.62
CA ASP A 243 2.26 5.76 -1.35
C ASP A 243 1.35 6.80 -0.68
N VAL A 244 0.51 7.43 -1.50
CA VAL A 244 -0.43 8.47 -1.08
C VAL A 244 -1.39 7.97 0.00
N SER A 245 -1.78 6.68 -0.01
CA SER A 245 -2.71 6.14 0.98
C SER A 245 -2.11 6.11 2.39
N VAL A 246 -0.84 5.75 2.52
CA VAL A 246 -0.10 5.76 3.80
C VAL A 246 0.13 7.19 4.28
N TYR A 247 0.48 8.10 3.36
CA TYR A 247 0.64 9.51 3.68
C TYR A 247 -0.65 10.12 4.25
N LEU A 248 -1.77 10.02 3.53
CA LEU A 248 -3.04 10.64 3.94
C LEU A 248 -3.55 10.06 5.25
N ALA A 249 -3.51 8.73 5.40
CA ALA A 249 -3.95 8.06 6.62
C ALA A 249 -3.09 8.45 7.83
N SER A 250 -1.76 8.43 7.69
CA SER A 250 -0.86 8.77 8.80
C SER A 250 -0.93 10.25 9.18
N LEU A 251 -1.11 11.16 8.21
CA LEU A 251 -1.31 12.58 8.46
C LEU A 251 -2.63 12.81 9.18
N PHE A 252 -3.71 12.17 8.75
CA PHE A 252 -5.00 12.26 9.43
C PHE A 252 -4.91 11.82 10.89
N LEU A 253 -4.22 10.70 11.17
CA LEU A 253 -4.05 10.19 12.53
C LEU A 253 -3.25 11.17 13.41
N ASP A 254 -2.17 11.75 12.91
CA ASP A 254 -1.41 12.77 13.65
C ASP A 254 -2.24 14.04 13.89
N VAL A 255 -3.06 14.48 12.93
CA VAL A 255 -4.02 15.59 13.15
C VAL A 255 -5.04 15.19 14.22
N ALA A 256 -5.55 13.96 14.18
CA ALA A 256 -6.53 13.45 15.13
C ALA A 256 -5.99 13.42 16.56
N VAL A 257 -4.72 13.05 16.72
CA VAL A 257 -3.97 13.15 17.97
C VAL A 257 -3.84 14.64 18.34
N LEU A 258 -3.19 15.47 17.53
CA LEU A 258 -2.97 16.90 17.82
C LEU A 258 -4.24 17.67 18.23
N LYS A 259 -5.38 17.39 17.56
CA LYS A 259 -6.67 18.05 17.82
C LYS A 259 -7.30 17.65 19.16
N PHE A 260 -6.79 16.66 19.90
CA PHE A 260 -7.28 16.39 21.24
C PHE A 260 -6.69 17.40 22.24
N HIS A 261 -7.48 18.39 22.64
CA HIS A 261 -7.04 19.54 23.45
C HIS A 261 -7.07 19.29 24.97
N LYS A 262 -7.65 18.18 25.45
CA LYS A 262 -7.88 17.93 26.90
C LYS A 262 -6.64 17.40 27.65
N MET A 263 -5.43 17.80 27.28
CA MET A 263 -4.19 17.32 27.91
C MET A 263 -3.38 18.48 28.53
N PRO A 264 -3.78 19.04 29.68
CA PRO A 264 -3.02 20.10 30.32
C PRO A 264 -1.84 19.52 31.12
N VAL A 265 -0.62 19.64 30.59
CA VAL A 265 0.62 19.37 31.36
C VAL A 265 1.22 20.68 31.90
N ILE A 266 1.12 21.80 31.17
CA ILE A 266 1.79 23.08 31.53
C ILE A 266 0.81 24.29 31.57
N GLY A 267 -0.40 24.16 31.04
CA GLY A 267 -1.43 25.22 31.05
C GLY A 267 -2.84 24.65 30.86
N PRO A 268 -3.91 25.45 31.05
CA PRO A 268 -5.27 24.91 31.22
C PRO A 268 -5.84 24.13 30.03
N ASN A 269 -5.27 24.22 28.81
CA ASN A 269 -5.80 23.55 27.61
C ASN A 269 -4.74 23.14 26.56
N SER A 270 -3.46 23.01 26.92
CA SER A 270 -2.39 22.79 25.92
C SER A 270 -1.59 21.51 26.15
N ARG A 271 -1.50 20.68 25.10
CA ARG A 271 -0.58 19.54 24.97
C ARG A 271 0.87 19.99 25.27
N PRO A 272 1.75 19.07 25.71
CA PRO A 272 3.17 19.39 25.87
C PRO A 272 3.74 19.91 24.56
N PHE A 273 4.42 21.05 24.63
CA PHE A 273 4.98 21.76 23.48
C PHE A 273 5.91 20.88 22.65
N VAL A 274 6.74 20.06 23.33
CA VAL A 274 7.70 19.14 22.72
C VAL A 274 7.01 18.14 21.78
N LEU A 275 5.97 17.43 22.25
CA LEU A 275 5.24 16.44 21.43
C LEU A 275 4.58 17.11 20.21
N SER A 276 4.06 18.33 20.39
CA SER A 276 3.40 19.10 19.34
C SER A 276 4.39 19.49 18.23
N ILE A 277 5.62 19.88 18.60
CA ILE A 277 6.70 20.12 17.64
C ILE A 277 7.06 18.83 16.90
N ILE A 278 7.28 17.73 17.61
CA ILE A 278 7.66 16.45 17.00
C ILE A 278 6.62 16.00 15.97
N LEU A 279 5.33 16.07 16.32
CA LEU A 279 4.22 15.77 15.41
C LEU A 279 4.24 16.68 14.19
N SER A 280 4.35 18.00 14.39
CA SER A 280 4.35 18.99 13.29
C SER A 280 5.54 18.81 12.34
N VAL A 281 6.74 18.61 12.89
CA VAL A 281 7.96 18.35 12.12
C VAL A 281 7.83 17.03 11.36
N SER A 282 7.33 15.98 12.01
CA SER A 282 7.12 14.67 11.36
C SER A 282 6.15 14.78 10.17
N MET A 283 5.03 15.50 10.33
CA MET A 283 4.06 15.72 9.26
C MET A 283 4.66 16.55 8.10
N GLY A 284 5.45 17.58 8.41
CA GLY A 284 6.19 18.36 7.43
C GLY A 284 7.17 17.50 6.63
N LEU A 285 7.98 16.69 7.32
CA LEU A 285 8.94 15.78 6.68
C LEU A 285 8.25 14.75 5.79
N ARG A 286 7.11 14.17 6.21
CA ARG A 286 6.34 13.23 5.36
C ARG A 286 5.78 13.91 4.11
N THR A 287 5.40 15.17 4.21
CA THR A 287 4.91 15.95 3.07
C THR A 287 6.04 16.21 2.06
N ILE A 288 7.22 16.59 2.54
CA ILE A 288 8.43 16.73 1.70
C ILE A 288 8.80 15.39 1.07
N ALA A 289 8.79 14.31 1.86
CA ALA A 289 9.09 12.94 1.41
C ALA A 289 8.13 12.42 0.34
N LEU A 290 6.88 12.89 0.31
CA LEU A 290 5.92 12.54 -0.73
C LEU A 290 6.14 13.37 -2.01
N ILE A 291 6.36 14.68 -1.85
CA ILE A 291 6.47 15.62 -2.97
C ILE A 291 7.79 15.46 -3.71
N LEU A 292 8.91 15.32 -3.00
CA LEU A 292 10.25 15.33 -3.61
C LEU A 292 10.44 14.20 -4.63
N PRO A 293 10.13 12.92 -4.33
CA PRO A 293 10.19 11.85 -5.32
C PRO A 293 9.22 12.07 -6.48
N MET A 294 7.97 12.50 -6.19
CA MET A 294 7.01 12.81 -7.24
C MET A 294 7.48 13.92 -8.19
N MET A 295 8.18 14.94 -7.67
CA MET A 295 8.76 16.01 -8.50
C MET A 295 9.97 15.52 -9.31
N LEU A 296 10.81 14.65 -8.73
CA LEU A 296 11.95 14.07 -9.43
C LEU A 296 11.50 13.14 -10.56
N ASP A 297 10.48 12.31 -10.31
CA ASP A 297 9.96 11.35 -11.29
C ASP A 297 9.13 12.03 -12.39
N ASN A 298 8.39 13.10 -12.06
CA ASN A 298 7.49 13.79 -13.01
C ASN A 298 8.05 15.12 -13.59
N GLY A 299 9.30 15.50 -13.26
CA GLY A 299 10.02 16.56 -13.96
C GLY A 299 10.28 17.83 -13.15
N PHE A 300 11.46 17.86 -12.52
CA PHE A 300 12.32 19.05 -12.44
C PHE A 300 13.72 18.74 -13.01
N LEU A 301 13.77 17.92 -14.06
CA LEU A 301 14.94 17.72 -14.92
C LEU A 301 14.68 18.33 -16.31
N VAL A 302 14.22 19.58 -16.32
CA VAL A 302 14.03 20.40 -17.54
C VAL A 302 15.20 21.37 -17.77
N ILE A 303 16.19 21.41 -16.87
CA ILE A 303 17.36 22.29 -17.03
C ILE A 303 18.62 21.46 -16.78
N CYS A 304 19.16 20.88 -17.85
CA CYS A 304 20.60 20.61 -18.09
C CYS A 304 20.90 19.63 -19.24
N HIS A 305 19.92 19.10 -19.99
CA HIS A 305 20.21 18.29 -21.19
C HIS A 305 19.89 18.93 -22.55
N THR A 306 19.49 20.21 -22.58
CA THR A 306 19.34 21.00 -23.81
C THR A 306 20.62 21.75 -24.17
N HIS A 307 21.72 21.01 -24.37
CA HIS A 307 22.84 21.50 -25.19
C HIS A 307 23.41 20.40 -26.10
N ARG A 308 22.52 19.62 -26.74
CA ARG A 308 22.86 18.91 -27.98
C ARG A 308 22.31 19.71 -29.17
N ARG A 309 22.93 20.86 -29.44
CA ARG A 309 22.67 21.63 -30.66
C ARG A 309 23.18 20.82 -31.87
N HIS A 310 22.22 20.43 -32.69
CA HIS A 310 22.25 20.43 -34.16
C HIS A 310 23.55 20.02 -34.85
N LEU A 311 23.61 18.74 -35.28
CA LEU A 311 24.15 18.45 -36.60
C LEU A 311 23.00 18.62 -37.61
N PRO A 312 23.19 19.29 -38.76
CA PRO A 312 22.18 19.39 -39.78
C PRO A 312 21.86 18.00 -40.34
N GLN A 313 20.57 17.72 -40.42
CA GLN A 313 20.00 16.56 -41.07
C GLN A 313 20.11 16.80 -42.59
N GLU A 314 20.99 16.07 -43.26
CA GLU A 314 21.00 16.05 -44.73
C GLU A 314 19.65 15.51 -45.22
N ALA A 315 19.07 16.26 -46.15
CA ALA A 315 17.76 16.03 -46.71
C ALA A 315 17.75 14.76 -47.58
N TYR A 316 16.65 14.02 -47.49
CA TYR A 316 16.31 12.94 -48.41
C TYR A 316 16.28 13.43 -49.86
N ASP A 317 16.94 12.66 -50.73
CA ASP A 317 16.58 12.31 -52.10
C ASP A 317 15.85 13.35 -52.97
N GLN A 318 16.63 14.05 -53.79
CA GLN A 318 16.20 14.45 -55.13
C GLN A 318 16.74 13.45 -56.17
N PRO A 319 15.95 13.03 -57.16
CA PRO A 319 16.38 12.11 -58.19
C PRO A 319 17.31 12.82 -59.18
N VAL A 320 18.61 12.53 -59.10
CA VAL A 320 19.59 12.90 -60.12
C VAL A 320 19.50 11.88 -61.25
N ALA A 321 19.22 12.38 -62.46
CA ALA A 321 19.23 11.58 -63.69
C ALA A 321 20.57 10.82 -63.84
N PRO A 322 20.56 9.56 -64.31
CA PRO A 322 21.80 8.79 -64.43
C PRO A 322 22.68 9.39 -65.53
N ALA A 323 23.85 9.90 -65.11
CA ALA A 323 24.97 10.11 -66.01
C ALA A 323 25.37 8.76 -66.62
N SER A 324 25.44 8.72 -67.94
CA SER A 324 25.79 7.57 -68.76
C SER A 324 27.11 6.91 -68.32
N LEU A 325 27.05 5.65 -67.92
CA LEU A 325 28.22 4.79 -67.75
C LEU A 325 28.79 4.38 -69.12
N PRO A 326 30.11 4.15 -69.26
CA PRO A 326 30.72 3.69 -70.50
C PRO A 326 30.20 2.30 -70.91
N ALA A 327 29.97 2.11 -72.22
CA ALA A 327 29.34 0.92 -72.82
C ALA A 327 30.05 -0.43 -72.55
N ALA A 328 31.28 -0.42 -72.02
CA ALA A 328 32.02 -1.64 -71.69
C ALA A 328 31.50 -2.33 -70.41
N GLU A 329 31.07 -1.57 -69.40
CA GLU A 329 30.60 -2.13 -68.11
C GLU A 329 29.15 -2.64 -68.17
N GLN A 330 28.34 -2.16 -69.12
CA GLN A 330 26.97 -2.62 -69.32
C GLN A 330 26.89 -4.04 -69.93
N ASN A 331 27.86 -4.42 -70.76
CA ASN A 331 27.86 -5.75 -71.38
C ASN A 331 28.25 -6.87 -70.41
N GLU A 332 29.06 -6.58 -69.39
CA GLU A 332 29.45 -7.57 -68.37
C GLU A 332 28.33 -7.83 -67.36
N ARG A 333 27.58 -6.81 -66.95
CA ARG A 333 26.42 -6.98 -66.05
C ARG A 333 25.28 -7.74 -66.70
N THR A 334 25.02 -7.53 -67.99
CA THR A 334 23.95 -8.24 -68.71
C THR A 334 24.25 -9.73 -68.89
N ARG A 335 25.54 -10.12 -69.05
CA ARG A 335 25.95 -11.54 -69.09
C ARG A 335 25.85 -12.23 -67.74
N LEU A 336 26.18 -11.55 -66.65
CA LEU A 336 26.13 -12.12 -65.30
C LEU A 336 24.70 -12.27 -64.75
N LEU A 337 23.76 -11.43 -65.21
CA LEU A 337 22.34 -11.54 -64.87
C LEU A 337 21.63 -12.64 -65.68
N ALA A 338 21.94 -12.80 -66.96
CA ALA A 338 21.36 -13.88 -67.79
C ALA A 338 21.80 -15.30 -67.36
N SER A 339 22.93 -15.44 -66.68
CA SER A 339 23.42 -16.73 -66.16
C SER A 339 22.77 -17.16 -64.84
N ARG A 340 22.03 -16.28 -64.16
CA ARG A 340 21.57 -16.51 -62.78
C ARG A 340 20.08 -16.90 -62.66
N ASP A 341 19.30 -16.75 -63.74
CA ASP A 341 17.84 -16.93 -63.75
C ASP A 341 17.35 -18.22 -64.44
N VAL A 342 18.21 -19.22 -64.67
CA VAL A 342 17.79 -20.54 -65.18
C VAL A 342 18.03 -21.63 -64.14
N ALA A 343 17.33 -21.53 -63.00
CA ALA A 343 17.02 -22.68 -62.14
C ALA A 343 16.03 -22.26 -61.05
N TYR A 344 14.72 -22.39 -61.32
CA TYR A 344 13.76 -23.17 -60.52
C TYR A 344 12.29 -22.75 -60.81
N GLY A 345 11.50 -23.73 -61.25
CA GLY A 345 10.04 -23.70 -61.43
C GLY A 345 9.66 -24.06 -62.88
N THR A 346 8.94 -25.13 -63.22
CA THR A 346 8.02 -26.01 -62.48
C THR A 346 7.72 -27.23 -63.36
N THR A 347 7.71 -28.45 -62.78
CA THR A 347 6.63 -29.46 -62.78
C THR A 347 7.12 -30.70 -62.05
#